data_AF-A0A9Q1HLB4-F1
#
_entry.id   AF-A0A9Q1HLB4-F1
#
_cell.length_a   1.000
_cell.length_b   1.000
_cell.length_c   1.000
_cell.angle_alpha   90.00
_cell.angle_beta   90.00
_cell.angle_gamma   90.00
#
_symmetry.space_group_name_H-M   'P 1'
#
loop_
_entity.id
_entity.type
_entity.pdbx_description
1 polymer ?
#
loop_
_entity_poly.entity_id
_entity_poly.type
_entity_poly.pdbx_seq_one_letter_code
_entity_poly.pdbx_strand_id
1 'polypeptide(L)'
;MLVQCKSQRGMSSLLQHALQECKEGNSGIRESVRHIGNKFLNHIEMSAQEAVYYILEIPLRKATRSFIFINTSSPEDRCYLLKPLSQISELPDNSHVETDTLLKKYSRRPRTVENICLADFAAWYDFSFKDDDDEQRYY
;
A
#
# COMPACT_ATOMS: atom_id res chain seq x y z
N MET A 1 5.92 13.73 -23.65
CA MET A 1 7.26 13.18 -23.94
C MET A 1 7.85 12.88 -22.56
N LEU A 2 7.99 11.63 -22.11
CA LEU A 2 8.81 10.54 -22.64
C LEU A 2 8.08 9.18 -22.54
N VAL A 3 8.50 8.26 -23.41
CA VAL A 3 8.08 6.86 -23.56
C VAL A 3 8.21 6.07 -22.26
N GLN A 4 7.24 5.19 -21.91
CA GLN A 4 7.41 3.86 -21.24
C GLN A 4 6.04 3.28 -20.81
N CYS A 5 5.69 1.99 -20.95
CA CYS A 5 6.47 0.76 -21.12
C CYS A 5 5.99 0.00 -22.37
N LYS A 6 6.83 -0.20 -23.40
CA LYS A 6 6.40 -0.98 -24.58
C LYS A 6 6.37 -2.51 -24.36
N SER A 7 6.86 -3.04 -23.23
CA SER A 7 7.01 -4.51 -23.06
C SER A 7 6.66 -5.08 -21.67
N GLN A 8 5.91 -4.38 -20.80
CA GLN A 8 5.54 -4.98 -19.49
C GLN A 8 4.30 -5.89 -19.53
N ARG A 9 3.64 -6.03 -20.69
CA ARG A 9 2.41 -6.84 -20.84
C ARG A 9 2.60 -8.31 -20.43
N GLY A 10 3.83 -8.85 -20.50
CA GLY A 10 4.14 -10.23 -20.10
C GLY A 10 4.52 -10.41 -18.62
N MET A 11 4.79 -9.33 -17.88
CA MET A 11 5.32 -9.44 -16.51
C MET A 11 4.30 -10.03 -15.54
N SER A 12 3.02 -9.68 -15.68
CA SER A 12 1.97 -10.23 -14.83
C SER A 12 1.83 -11.76 -15.02
N SER A 13 1.82 -12.22 -16.26
CA SER A 13 1.80 -13.66 -16.58
C SER A 13 3.06 -14.36 -16.06
N LEU A 14 4.25 -13.78 -16.25
CA LEU A 14 5.50 -14.32 -15.73
C LEU A 14 5.46 -14.51 -14.21
N LEU A 15 5.00 -13.49 -13.47
CA LEU A 15 4.91 -13.54 -12.02
C LEU A 15 3.86 -14.55 -11.55
N GLN A 16 2.73 -14.67 -12.26
CA GLN A 16 1.73 -15.71 -11.98
C GLN A 16 2.29 -17.11 -12.20
N HIS A 17 3.05 -17.33 -13.27
CA HIS A 17 3.71 -18.62 -13.51
C HIS A 17 4.77 -18.91 -12.43
N ALA A 18 5.61 -17.94 -12.06
CA ALA A 18 6.58 -18.12 -10.97
C ALA A 18 5.90 -18.44 -9.63
N LEU A 19 4.75 -17.81 -9.35
CA LEU A 19 3.93 -18.12 -8.17
C LEU A 19 3.36 -19.55 -8.22
N GLN A 20 2.92 -20.00 -9.39
CA GLN A 20 2.39 -21.35 -9.57
C GLN A 20 3.50 -22.40 -9.39
N GLU A 21 4.69 -22.18 -9.96
CA GLU A 21 5.87 -23.03 -9.77
C GLU A 21 6.25 -23.17 -8.29
N CYS A 22 6.25 -22.06 -7.53
CA CYS A 22 6.52 -22.09 -6.08
C CYS A 22 5.47 -22.89 -5.28
N LYS A 23 4.19 -22.79 -5.67
CA LYS A 23 3.09 -23.53 -5.03
C LYS A 23 3.20 -25.03 -5.30
N GLU A 24 3.47 -25.41 -6.53
CA GLU A 24 3.64 -26.81 -6.94
C GLU A 24 4.89 -27.44 -6.31
N GLY A 25 5.97 -26.67 -6.16
CA GLY A 25 7.20 -27.10 -5.51
C GLY A 25 7.17 -27.13 -3.98
N ASN A 26 6.04 -26.74 -3.35
CA ASN A 26 5.91 -26.57 -1.89
C ASN A 26 7.07 -25.75 -1.28
N SER A 27 7.50 -24.71 -2.00
CA SER A 27 8.65 -23.90 -1.63
C SER A 27 8.34 -23.05 -0.41
N GLY A 28 9.29 -22.94 0.52
CA GLY A 28 9.15 -22.04 1.67
C GLY A 28 8.98 -20.57 1.21
N ILE A 29 8.43 -19.71 2.07
CA ILE A 29 8.15 -18.29 1.75
C ILE A 29 9.41 -17.57 1.25
N ARG A 30 10.54 -17.74 1.94
CA ARG A 30 11.81 -17.10 1.58
C ARG A 30 12.32 -17.55 0.21
N GLU A 31 12.18 -18.83 -0.08
CA GLU A 31 12.58 -19.40 -1.37
C GLU A 31 11.67 -18.91 -2.49
N SER A 32 10.35 -18.86 -2.23
CA SER A 32 9.36 -18.35 -3.16
C SER A 32 9.63 -16.90 -3.55
N VAL A 33 9.90 -16.04 -2.56
CA VAL A 33 10.26 -14.62 -2.81
C VAL A 33 11.55 -14.52 -3.63
N ARG A 34 12.55 -15.34 -3.33
CA ARG A 34 13.81 -15.38 -4.11
C ARG A 34 13.58 -15.84 -5.54
N HIS A 35 12.77 -16.88 -5.76
CA HIS A 35 12.46 -17.40 -7.09
C HIS A 35 11.74 -16.36 -7.96
N ILE A 36 10.70 -15.73 -7.40
CA ILE A 36 9.93 -14.67 -8.05
C ILE A 36 10.84 -13.47 -8.35
N GLY A 37 11.65 -13.05 -7.37
CA GLY A 37 12.60 -11.95 -7.54
C GLY A 37 13.61 -12.21 -8.64
N ASN A 38 14.17 -13.42 -8.70
CA ASN A 38 15.08 -13.82 -9.78
C ASN A 38 14.39 -13.82 -11.14
N LYS A 39 13.18 -14.37 -11.27
CA LYS A 39 12.42 -14.32 -12.54
C LYS A 39 12.14 -12.88 -12.96
N PHE A 40 11.77 -12.02 -12.02
CA PHE A 40 11.54 -10.61 -12.29
C PHE A 40 12.80 -9.90 -12.79
N LEU A 41 13.93 -10.02 -12.09
CA LEU A 41 15.18 -9.34 -12.43
C LEU A 41 15.75 -9.78 -13.78
N ASN A 42 15.57 -11.04 -14.15
CA ASN A 42 16.06 -11.56 -15.43
C ASN A 42 15.18 -11.19 -16.64
N HIS A 43 13.93 -10.79 -16.42
CA HIS A 43 12.98 -10.49 -17.49
C HIS A 43 12.58 -9.02 -17.57
N ILE A 44 12.81 -8.22 -16.52
CA ILE A 44 12.51 -6.80 -16.58
C ILE A 44 13.54 -6.06 -17.43
N GLU A 45 13.04 -5.27 -18.38
CA GLU A 45 13.83 -4.28 -19.10
C GLU A 45 13.52 -2.91 -18.50
N MET A 46 14.56 -2.21 -18.04
CA MET A 46 14.49 -0.86 -17.50
C MET A 46 15.50 0.02 -18.22
N SER A 47 15.04 1.16 -18.75
CA SER A 47 15.93 2.13 -19.37
C SER A 47 16.80 2.85 -18.31
N ALA A 48 17.92 3.43 -18.76
CA ALA A 48 18.75 4.25 -17.90
C ALA A 48 17.98 5.46 -17.33
N GLN A 49 17.06 6.04 -18.12
CA GLN A 49 16.23 7.16 -17.70
C GLN A 49 15.29 6.76 -16.56
N GLU A 50 14.62 5.61 -16.65
CA GLU A 50 13.78 5.06 -15.57
C GLU A 50 14.60 4.73 -14.33
N ALA A 51 15.78 4.14 -14.48
CA ALA A 51 16.63 3.80 -13.35
C ALA A 51 17.07 5.05 -12.57
N VAL A 52 17.52 6.10 -13.27
CA VAL A 52 17.85 7.40 -12.66
C VAL A 52 16.62 7.99 -11.97
N TYR A 53 15.46 7.86 -12.60
CA TYR A 53 14.19 8.31 -12.06
C TYR A 53 13.84 7.66 -10.72
N TYR A 54 13.99 6.33 -10.62
CA TYR A 54 13.78 5.56 -9.41
C TYR A 54 14.81 5.89 -8.33
N ILE A 55 16.09 5.97 -8.69
CA ILE A 55 17.19 6.22 -7.73
C ILE A 55 17.10 7.62 -7.12
N LEU A 56 16.70 8.62 -7.90
CA LEU A 56 16.59 10.01 -7.45
C LEU A 56 15.21 10.34 -6.86
N GLU A 57 14.30 9.36 -6.76
CA GLU A 57 12.94 9.52 -6.24
C GLU A 57 12.18 10.73 -6.83
N ILE A 58 12.41 11.01 -8.11
CA ILE A 58 11.79 12.16 -8.77
C ILE A 58 10.27 11.87 -8.86
N PRO A 59 9.35 12.82 -8.68
CA PRO A 59 7.89 12.54 -8.73
C PRO A 59 7.34 12.40 -10.17
N LEU A 60 6.94 11.18 -10.61
CA LEU A 60 6.63 10.83 -12.03
C LEU A 60 5.64 11.79 -12.69
N ARG A 61 4.77 12.34 -11.84
CA ARG A 61 3.83 13.37 -12.18
C ARG A 61 3.71 14.30 -10.99
N LYS A 62 3.75 15.61 -11.26
CA LYS A 62 3.22 16.62 -10.35
C LYS A 62 1.80 16.94 -10.78
N ALA A 63 0.86 16.84 -9.84
CA ALA A 63 -0.54 17.21 -10.07
C ALA A 63 -0.94 18.26 -9.03
N THR A 64 -1.77 19.21 -9.45
CA THR A 64 -2.32 20.24 -8.55
C THR A 64 -3.43 19.71 -7.65
N ARG A 65 -3.94 18.51 -7.94
CA ARG A 65 -5.00 17.83 -7.19
C ARG A 65 -4.45 16.54 -6.58
N SER A 66 -4.76 16.32 -5.32
CA SER A 66 -4.52 15.03 -4.66
C SER A 66 -5.49 13.97 -5.21
N PHE A 67 -5.12 12.70 -5.05
CA PHE A 67 -5.94 11.56 -5.40
C PHE A 67 -6.03 10.64 -4.19
N ILE A 68 -7.24 10.19 -3.87
CA ILE A 68 -7.51 9.26 -2.78
C ILE A 68 -8.17 8.03 -3.37
N PHE A 69 -7.59 6.87 -3.13
CA PHE A 69 -8.18 5.60 -3.51
C PHE A 69 -9.21 5.15 -2.46
N ILE A 70 -10.40 4.80 -2.91
CA ILE A 70 -11.46 4.23 -2.06
C ILE A 70 -11.72 2.80 -2.52
N ASN A 71 -11.43 1.83 -1.65
CA ASN A 71 -11.66 0.42 -1.95
C ASN A 71 -13.16 0.10 -1.90
N THR A 72 -13.76 -0.24 -3.05
CA THR A 72 -15.19 -0.56 -3.18
C THR A 72 -15.50 -2.06 -3.09
N SER A 73 -14.51 -2.92 -2.83
CA SER A 73 -14.75 -4.35 -2.59
C SER A 73 -15.66 -4.56 -1.39
N SER A 74 -16.25 -5.76 -1.28
CA SER A 74 -17.01 -6.17 -0.09
C SER A 74 -16.11 -6.13 1.17
N PRO A 75 -16.66 -5.88 2.37
CA PRO A 75 -15.87 -5.80 3.60
C PRO A 75 -14.94 -6.99 3.84
N GLU A 76 -15.38 -8.20 3.50
CA GLU A 76 -14.67 -9.47 3.64
C GLU A 76 -13.47 -9.61 2.67
N ASP A 77 -13.54 -8.99 1.50
CA ASP A 77 -12.49 -9.06 0.47
C ASP A 77 -11.50 -7.87 0.53
N ARG A 78 -11.71 -6.91 1.43
CA ARG A 78 -10.85 -5.73 1.55
C ARG A 78 -9.53 -6.07 2.21
N CYS A 79 -8.43 -5.77 1.52
CA CYS A 79 -7.11 -5.74 2.14
C CYS A 79 -7.02 -4.62 3.18
N TYR A 80 -6.39 -4.93 4.31
CA TYR A 80 -6.05 -3.98 5.37
C TYR A 80 -4.58 -4.11 5.72
N LEU A 81 -4.01 -3.03 6.24
CA LEU A 81 -2.68 -3.05 6.83
C LEU A 81 -2.77 -3.46 8.29
N LEU A 82 -1.86 -4.31 8.73
CA LEU A 82 -1.70 -4.58 10.16
C LEU A 82 -1.05 -3.39 10.84
N LYS A 83 -1.39 -3.20 12.11
CA LYS A 83 -0.66 -2.27 12.98
C LYS A 83 0.80 -2.74 13.14
N PRO A 84 1.73 -1.83 13.51
CA PRO A 84 3.08 -2.21 13.87
C PRO A 84 3.09 -3.29 14.96
N LEU A 85 4.05 -4.21 14.91
CA LEU A 85 4.14 -5.33 15.86
C LEU A 85 4.23 -4.85 17.32
N SER A 86 4.92 -3.74 17.57
CA SER A 86 5.00 -3.10 18.90
C SER A 86 3.61 -2.75 19.45
N GLN A 87 2.77 -2.13 18.61
CA GLN A 87 1.40 -1.81 19.00
C GLN A 87 0.57 -3.08 19.19
N ILE A 88 0.75 -4.09 18.32
CA ILE A 88 0.00 -5.35 18.41
C ILE A 88 0.32 -6.11 19.71
N SER A 89 1.58 -6.14 20.16
CA SER A 89 1.95 -6.83 21.40
C SER A 89 1.34 -6.22 22.67
N GLU A 90 0.96 -4.95 22.61
CA GLU A 90 0.33 -4.22 23.72
C GLU A 90 -1.20 -4.28 23.65
N LEU A 91 -1.77 -4.77 22.55
CA LEU A 91 -3.22 -4.89 22.41
C LEU A 91 -3.75 -6.05 23.24
N PRO A 92 -4.89 -5.86 23.94
CA PRO A 92 -5.59 -6.98 24.57
C PRO A 92 -6.10 -7.97 23.52
N ASP A 93 -6.20 -9.25 23.89
CA ASP A 93 -6.49 -10.40 22.99
C ASP A 93 -7.74 -10.22 22.09
N ASN A 94 -8.70 -9.39 22.48
CA ASN A 94 -9.94 -9.13 21.72
C ASN A 94 -9.88 -7.87 20.83
N SER A 95 -8.69 -7.33 20.59
CA SER A 95 -8.54 -6.09 19.83
C SER A 95 -8.36 -6.33 18.33
N HIS A 96 -8.79 -5.33 17.56
CA HIS A 96 -8.54 -5.24 16.13
C HIS A 96 -7.05 -4.95 15.85
N VAL A 97 -6.37 -5.92 15.26
CA VAL A 97 -4.96 -5.84 14.83
C VAL A 97 -4.79 -5.00 13.57
N GLU A 98 -5.89 -4.74 12.87
CA GLU A 98 -5.87 -3.97 11.63
C GLU A 98 -5.85 -2.47 11.87
N THR A 99 -5.17 -1.78 10.96
CA THR A 99 -5.11 -0.32 10.91
C THR A 99 -6.43 0.24 10.40
N ASP A 100 -6.83 1.38 10.94
CA ASP A 100 -8.05 2.05 10.56
C ASP A 100 -7.98 2.61 9.13
N THR A 101 -8.79 2.05 8.25
CA THR A 101 -8.98 2.53 6.88
C THR A 101 -9.95 3.72 6.82
N LEU A 102 -9.90 4.51 5.75
CA LEU A 102 -10.82 5.64 5.51
C LEU A 102 -12.30 5.26 5.74
N LEU A 103 -12.69 4.08 5.27
CA LEU A 103 -14.06 3.57 5.42
C LEU A 103 -14.44 3.33 6.88
N LYS A 104 -13.56 2.68 7.66
CA LYS A 104 -13.82 2.44 9.09
C LYS A 104 -13.90 3.75 9.89
N LYS A 105 -13.09 4.74 9.50
CA LYS A 105 -13.13 6.08 10.09
C LYS A 105 -14.43 6.80 9.73
N TYR A 106 -14.85 6.75 8.48
CA TYR A 106 -16.13 7.32 8.04
C TYR A 106 -17.33 6.69 8.77
N SER A 107 -17.31 5.37 9.00
CA SER A 107 -18.35 4.69 9.79
C SER A 107 -18.39 5.13 11.25
N ARG A 108 -17.26 5.56 11.83
CA ARG A 108 -17.14 6.05 13.21
C ARG A 108 -17.12 7.58 13.31
N ARG A 109 -17.48 8.28 12.24
CA ARG A 109 -17.41 9.75 12.20
C ARG A 109 -18.30 10.38 13.28
N PRO A 110 -17.89 11.51 13.88
CA PRO A 110 -18.72 12.21 14.86
C PRO A 110 -20.06 12.67 14.28
N ARG A 111 -21.09 12.78 15.13
CA ARG A 111 -22.42 13.26 14.72
C ARG A 111 -22.42 14.68 14.14
N THR A 112 -21.44 15.49 14.51
CA THR A 112 -21.25 16.84 13.96
C THR A 112 -21.01 16.84 12.45
N VAL A 113 -20.52 15.73 11.89
CA VAL A 113 -20.24 15.53 10.47
C VAL A 113 -21.03 14.34 9.92
N GLU A 114 -22.22 14.08 10.45
CA GLU A 114 -23.06 12.96 9.99
C GLU A 114 -23.60 13.19 8.58
N ASN A 115 -23.86 14.46 8.24
CA ASN A 115 -24.50 14.91 7.00
C ASN A 115 -23.57 14.95 5.78
N ILE A 116 -22.25 14.75 5.97
CA ILE A 116 -21.31 14.74 4.84
C ILE A 116 -21.16 13.33 4.28
N CYS A 117 -21.03 13.23 2.96
CA CYS A 117 -20.84 11.95 2.30
C CYS A 117 -19.38 11.48 2.42
N LEU A 118 -19.13 10.21 2.07
CA LEU A 118 -17.79 9.62 2.11
C LEU A 118 -16.77 10.40 1.27
N ALA A 119 -17.19 10.92 0.11
CA ALA A 119 -16.30 11.66 -0.78
C ALA A 119 -15.89 13.01 -0.16
N ASP A 120 -16.84 13.74 0.42
CA ASP A 120 -16.55 15.01 1.11
C ASP A 120 -15.70 14.78 2.36
N PHE A 121 -16.01 13.72 3.11
CA PHE A 121 -15.22 13.31 4.26
C PHE A 121 -13.76 13.04 3.88
N ALA A 122 -13.54 12.29 2.80
CA ALA A 122 -12.20 12.00 2.29
C ALA A 122 -11.49 13.26 1.78
N ALA A 123 -12.22 14.23 1.22
CA ALA A 123 -11.64 15.44 0.65
C ALA A 123 -11.26 16.50 1.71
N TRP A 124 -12.01 16.59 2.81
CA TRP A 124 -11.87 17.71 3.76
C TRP A 124 -11.23 17.32 5.09
N TYR A 125 -11.20 16.04 5.45
CA TYR A 125 -10.69 15.59 6.73
C TYR A 125 -9.43 14.75 6.54
N ASP A 126 -8.36 15.22 7.14
CA ASP A 126 -7.15 14.43 7.37
C ASP A 126 -7.07 14.07 8.86
N PHE A 127 -6.39 12.98 9.17
CA PHE A 127 -6.28 12.50 10.55
C PHE A 127 -4.86 12.74 11.04
N SER A 128 -4.70 13.69 11.96
CA SER A 128 -3.47 13.80 12.74
C SER A 128 -3.40 12.62 13.71
N PHE A 129 -2.41 11.75 13.55
CA PHE A 129 -1.96 10.93 14.65
C PHE A 129 -1.25 11.88 15.63
N LYS A 130 -1.55 11.77 16.93
CA LYS A 130 -0.66 12.38 17.92
C LYS A 130 0.59 11.53 17.89
N ASP A 131 1.67 12.07 17.36
CA ASP A 131 2.98 11.48 17.59
C ASP A 131 3.29 11.72 19.07
N ASP A 132 3.40 10.66 19.85
CA ASP A 132 3.84 10.75 21.26
C ASP A 132 5.30 11.27 21.35
N ASP A 133 5.98 11.48 20.21
CA ASP A 133 7.34 12.02 20.10
C ASP A 133 7.44 13.56 20.14
N ASP A 134 6.32 14.30 20.07
CA ASP A 134 6.36 15.78 20.14
C ASP A 134 6.72 16.33 21.54
N GLU A 135 6.64 15.51 22.59
CA GLU A 135 6.99 15.92 23.97
C GLU A 135 8.49 15.86 24.29
N GLN A 136 9.33 15.24 23.45
CA GLN A 136 10.78 15.12 23.69
C GLN A 136 11.66 16.05 22.85
N ARG A 137 11.07 16.88 21.97
CA ARG A 137 11.83 17.82 21.14
C ARG A 137 12.08 19.19 21.79
N TYR A 138 11.71 19.33 23.06
CA TYR A 138 11.89 20.54 23.87
C TYR A 138 12.67 20.29 25.16
N TYR A 139 13.72 19.47 25.14
CA TYR A 139 14.84 19.55 26.09
C TYR A 139 16.16 19.10 25.44
#